data_AF-A0A9D0ZRV4-F1
#
_entry.id   AF-A0A9D0ZRV4-F1
#
_cell.length_a   1.000
_cell.length_b   1.000
_cell.length_c   1.000
_cell.angle_alpha   90.00
_cell.angle_beta   90.00
_cell.angle_gamma   90.00
#
_symmetry.space_group_name_H-M   'P 1'
#
loop_
_entity.id
_entity.type
_entity.pdbx_description
1 polymer ?
#
loop_
_entity_poly.entity_id
_entity_poly.type
_entity_poly.pdbx_seq_one_letter_code
_entity_poly.pdbx_strand_id
1 'polypeptide(L)'
;MKKFKWLVLGMLLVVFCVGCYIIYENNTKNASSKDDTLDNLNNVALELQSFVSDNSLDSLDLYGMDNLDRVAINYYCFKEDKCDTVSKGEVDEYLNKVFKRTFKHTDILCRVDDEVLYKFDGENFIYNEDHPGHDGDNATSIYSKVYSISQIGDKYVLVLNKIYYSPLSSDYITTDPQNNNKLFEDSLFGDEASNEEIIDYYSEHYDEFKNKGNKYKYTFEKSRDSFYLKDYKVI
;
A
#
# COMPACT_ATOMS: atom_id res chain seq x y z
N MET A 1 -72.29 -13.81 13.90
CA MET A 1 -71.15 -14.18 13.03
C MET A 1 -70.41 -12.99 12.37
N LYS A 2 -71.06 -11.86 12.02
CA LYS A 2 -70.36 -10.72 11.36
C LYS A 2 -69.25 -10.06 12.21
N LYS A 3 -69.45 -9.88 13.51
CA LYS A 3 -68.45 -9.23 14.41
C LYS A 3 -67.16 -10.04 14.60
N PHE A 4 -67.22 -11.36 14.51
CA PHE A 4 -66.06 -12.25 14.67
C PHE A 4 -65.10 -12.16 13.48
N LYS A 5 -65.62 -12.01 12.25
CA LYS A 5 -64.80 -11.81 11.05
C LYS A 5 -63.96 -10.53 11.11
N TRP A 6 -64.53 -9.43 11.58
CA TRP A 6 -63.82 -8.15 11.71
C TRP A 6 -62.72 -8.20 12.79
N LEU A 7 -62.93 -8.99 13.85
CA LEU A 7 -61.96 -9.15 14.93
C LEU A 7 -60.74 -9.97 14.46
N VAL A 8 -60.98 -11.07 13.73
CA VAL A 8 -59.90 -11.88 13.13
C VAL A 8 -59.14 -11.09 12.06
N LEU A 9 -59.84 -10.31 11.23
CA LEU A 9 -59.21 -9.50 10.19
C LEU A 9 -58.32 -8.40 10.81
N GLY A 10 -58.80 -7.74 11.87
CA GLY A 10 -58.00 -6.75 12.61
C GLY A 10 -56.76 -7.35 13.24
N MET A 11 -56.85 -8.56 13.79
CA MET A 11 -55.71 -9.25 14.40
C MET A 11 -54.64 -9.63 13.35
N LEU A 12 -55.06 -10.13 12.19
CA LEU A 12 -54.15 -10.44 11.08
C LEU A 12 -53.44 -9.19 10.55
N LEU A 13 -54.15 -8.05 10.49
CA LEU A 13 -53.58 -6.79 10.03
C LEU A 13 -52.53 -6.25 10.99
N VAL A 14 -52.76 -6.37 12.31
CA VAL A 14 -51.76 -6.02 13.33
C VAL A 14 -50.53 -6.92 13.23
N VAL A 15 -50.70 -8.24 13.09
CA VAL A 15 -49.58 -9.18 12.92
C VAL A 15 -48.77 -8.85 11.66
N PHE A 16 -49.45 -8.52 10.56
CA PHE A 16 -48.79 -8.12 9.31
C PHE A 16 -48.00 -6.81 9.47
N CYS A 17 -48.61 -5.78 10.09
CA CYS A 17 -47.93 -4.51 10.33
C CYS A 17 -46.70 -4.66 11.25
N VAL A 18 -46.80 -5.47 12.31
CA VAL A 18 -45.67 -5.76 13.20
C VAL A 18 -44.58 -6.52 12.46
N GLY A 19 -44.94 -7.51 11.63
CA GLY A 19 -43.98 -8.24 10.79
C GLY A 19 -43.24 -7.33 9.81
N CYS A 20 -43.95 -6.45 9.10
CA CYS A 20 -43.35 -5.47 8.21
C CYS A 20 -42.43 -4.48 8.94
N TYR A 21 -42.82 -4.04 10.14
CA TYR A 21 -42.01 -3.14 10.96
C TYR A 21 -40.69 -3.79 11.42
N ILE A 22 -40.73 -5.06 11.86
CA ILE A 22 -39.53 -5.81 12.25
C ILE A 22 -38.58 -6.00 11.06
N ILE A 23 -39.11 -6.33 9.88
CA ILE A 23 -38.30 -6.47 8.66
C ILE A 23 -37.66 -5.14 8.27
N TYR A 24 -38.42 -4.04 8.34
CA TYR A 24 -37.92 -2.70 8.06
C TYR A 24 -36.80 -2.29 9.02
N GLU A 25 -37.00 -2.45 10.34
CA GLU A 25 -35.96 -2.17 11.35
C GLU A 25 -34.69 -3.01 11.15
N ASN A 26 -34.84 -4.30 10.84
CA ASN A 26 -33.67 -5.16 10.60
C ASN A 26 -32.91 -4.72 9.35
N ASN A 27 -33.61 -4.33 8.29
CA ASN A 27 -32.97 -3.88 7.06
C ASN A 27 -32.25 -2.53 7.25
N THR A 28 -32.84 -1.59 8.00
CA THR A 28 -32.20 -0.29 8.27
C THR A 28 -31.00 -0.41 9.20
N LYS A 29 -31.07 -1.25 10.24
CA LYS A 29 -29.92 -1.55 11.12
C LYS A 29 -28.78 -2.22 10.36
N ASN A 30 -29.11 -3.18 9.49
CA ASN A 30 -28.12 -3.87 8.66
C ASN A 30 -27.48 -2.92 7.63
N ALA A 31 -28.24 -2.00 7.04
CA ALA A 31 -27.71 -0.98 6.15
C ALA A 31 -26.75 -0.03 6.89
N SER A 32 -27.18 0.52 8.04
CA SER A 32 -26.35 1.39 8.89
C SER A 32 -25.04 0.70 9.29
N SER A 33 -25.10 -0.56 9.73
CA SER A 33 -23.90 -1.29 10.14
C SER A 33 -22.92 -1.56 9.00
N LYS A 34 -23.40 -1.65 7.75
CA LYS A 34 -22.55 -1.85 6.57
C LYS A 34 -21.88 -0.55 6.15
N ASP A 35 -22.61 0.55 6.18
CA ASP A 35 -22.07 1.88 5.88
C ASP A 35 -21.00 2.26 6.92
N ASP A 36 -21.26 2.04 8.22
CA ASP A 36 -20.28 2.25 9.29
C ASP A 36 -19.02 1.38 9.12
N THR A 37 -19.17 0.15 8.65
CA THR A 37 -18.04 -0.76 8.39
C THR A 37 -17.21 -0.31 7.18
N LEU A 38 -17.86 0.17 6.11
CA LEU A 38 -17.20 0.65 4.91
C LEU A 38 -16.45 1.97 5.17
N ASP A 39 -17.07 2.90 5.89
CA ASP A 39 -16.45 4.16 6.29
C ASP A 39 -15.23 3.92 7.19
N ASN A 40 -15.32 2.95 8.11
CA ASN A 40 -14.18 2.52 8.91
C ASN A 40 -13.05 1.94 8.05
N LEU A 41 -13.35 1.10 7.05
CA LEU A 41 -12.33 0.53 6.16
C LEU A 41 -11.67 1.58 5.26
N ASN A 42 -12.43 2.56 4.77
CA ASN A 42 -11.88 3.66 3.98
C ASN A 42 -10.90 4.51 4.81
N ASN A 43 -11.24 4.82 6.06
CA ASN A 43 -10.33 5.52 6.97
C ASN A 43 -9.06 4.70 7.25
N VAL A 44 -9.21 3.39 7.50
CA VAL A 44 -8.06 2.49 7.67
C VAL A 44 -7.20 2.42 6.39
N ALA A 45 -7.81 2.45 5.21
CA ALA A 45 -7.05 2.44 3.96
C ALA A 45 -6.18 3.69 3.80
N LEU A 46 -6.70 4.87 4.15
CA LEU A 46 -5.95 6.13 4.12
C LEU A 46 -4.82 6.13 5.16
N GLU A 47 -5.09 5.64 6.37
CA GLU A 47 -4.08 5.49 7.42
C GLU A 47 -2.96 4.53 6.98
N LEU A 48 -3.30 3.38 6.41
CA LEU A 48 -2.31 2.41 5.92
C LEU A 48 -1.58 2.89 4.68
N GLN A 49 -2.21 3.65 3.79
CA GLN A 49 -1.53 4.29 2.67
C GLN A 49 -0.51 5.32 3.17
N SER A 50 -0.87 6.12 4.18
CA SER A 50 0.06 7.04 4.84
C SER A 50 1.20 6.27 5.51
N PHE A 51 0.90 5.16 6.19
CA PHE A 51 1.93 4.28 6.77
C PHE A 51 2.93 3.77 5.72
N VAL A 52 2.48 3.39 4.52
CA VAL A 52 3.36 2.98 3.42
C VAL A 52 4.30 4.11 3.00
N SER A 53 3.76 5.31 2.81
CA SER A 53 4.53 6.51 2.43
C SER A 53 5.51 6.94 3.53
N ASP A 54 5.02 7.10 4.76
CA ASP A 54 5.77 7.61 5.93
C ASP A 54 6.91 6.68 6.36
N ASN A 55 6.88 5.41 5.95
CA ASN A 55 7.94 4.45 6.22
C ASN A 55 8.68 4.01 4.94
N SER A 56 8.50 4.71 3.82
CA SER A 56 9.23 4.47 2.56
C SER A 56 9.14 3.02 2.04
N LEU A 57 7.97 2.40 2.22
CA LEU A 57 7.74 0.99 1.88
C LEU A 57 7.61 0.74 0.37
N ASP A 58 7.73 1.78 -0.46
CA ASP A 58 7.90 1.67 -1.91
C ASP A 58 9.23 1.00 -2.28
N SER A 59 10.23 1.05 -1.39
CA SER A 59 11.49 0.31 -1.58
C SER A 59 11.30 -1.22 -1.60
N LEU A 60 10.19 -1.75 -1.04
CA LEU A 60 9.82 -3.16 -1.18
C LEU A 60 9.51 -3.54 -2.63
N ASP A 61 9.12 -2.58 -3.46
CA ASP A 61 8.82 -2.80 -4.88
C ASP A 61 10.09 -3.13 -5.68
N LEU A 62 11.25 -2.70 -5.17
CA LEU A 62 12.56 -3.03 -5.73
C LEU A 62 13.23 -4.21 -5.02
N TYR A 63 13.11 -4.33 -3.71
CA TYR A 63 13.95 -5.22 -2.91
C TYR A 63 13.20 -6.42 -2.32
N GLY A 64 11.88 -6.34 -2.25
CA GLY A 64 11.04 -7.36 -1.64
C GLY A 64 11.28 -7.53 -0.13
N MET A 65 10.61 -8.53 0.43
CA MET A 65 10.67 -8.85 1.87
C MET A 65 11.94 -9.59 2.29
N ASP A 66 12.78 -10.00 1.33
CA ASP A 66 14.01 -10.75 1.58
C ASP A 66 15.20 -9.84 1.89
N ASN A 67 15.08 -8.52 1.64
CA ASN A 67 16.16 -7.55 1.83
C ASN A 67 15.69 -6.33 2.64
N LEU A 68 15.20 -6.59 3.84
CA LEU A 68 14.62 -5.57 4.70
C LEU A 68 15.65 -4.63 5.33
N ASP A 69 16.90 -5.05 5.49
CA ASP A 69 17.99 -4.15 5.89
C ASP A 69 18.16 -3.05 4.85
N ARG A 70 18.09 -3.38 3.55
CA ARG A 70 18.13 -2.38 2.47
C ARG A 70 16.92 -1.46 2.48
N VAL A 71 15.73 -1.98 2.79
CA VAL A 71 14.51 -1.15 2.96
C VAL A 71 14.70 -0.15 4.10
N ALA A 72 15.22 -0.60 5.25
CA ALA A 72 15.49 0.25 6.40
C ALA A 72 16.56 1.32 6.10
N ILE A 73 17.65 0.94 5.44
CA ILE A 73 18.69 1.90 5.02
C ILE A 73 18.09 2.95 4.07
N ASN A 74 17.28 2.56 3.07
CA ASN A 74 16.63 3.53 2.18
C ASN A 74 15.69 4.49 2.91
N TYR A 75 15.07 4.05 4.02
CA TYR A 75 14.27 4.94 4.87
C TYR A 75 15.13 6.02 5.54
N TYR A 76 16.27 5.66 6.11
CA TYR A 76 17.16 6.62 6.78
C TYR A 76 17.94 7.50 5.80
N CYS A 77 18.24 6.98 4.62
CA CYS A 77 19.07 7.63 3.62
C CYS A 77 18.22 8.33 2.53
N PHE A 78 17.00 8.74 2.92
CA PHE A 78 15.93 9.18 2.03
C PHE A 78 16.41 10.20 0.98
N LYS A 79 16.29 9.86 -0.30
CA LYS A 79 16.65 10.67 -1.49
C LYS A 79 18.14 11.01 -1.67
N GLU A 80 19.04 10.40 -0.92
CA GLU A 80 20.47 10.42 -1.26
C GLU A 80 20.85 9.08 -1.90
N ASP A 81 21.66 9.12 -2.97
CA ASP A 81 22.12 7.89 -3.67
C ASP A 81 22.89 6.95 -2.73
N LYS A 82 23.42 7.47 -1.62
CA LYS A 82 24.15 6.72 -0.59
C LYS A 82 24.19 7.47 0.74
N CYS A 83 24.31 6.70 1.81
CA CYS A 83 24.70 7.17 3.14
C CYS A 83 25.91 6.36 3.56
N ASP A 84 26.99 7.03 4.00
CA ASP A 84 28.26 6.33 4.23
C ASP A 84 28.14 5.27 5.35
N THR A 85 27.29 5.52 6.35
CA THR A 85 27.10 4.61 7.48
C THR A 85 25.70 4.73 8.08
N VAL A 86 25.08 3.58 8.40
CA VAL A 86 23.85 3.48 9.20
C VAL A 86 24.07 2.48 10.33
N SER A 87 23.69 2.83 11.55
CA SER A 87 23.91 1.92 12.69
C SER A 87 22.92 0.76 12.69
N LYS A 88 23.34 -0.40 13.20
CA LYS A 88 22.45 -1.55 13.45
C LYS A 88 21.27 -1.17 14.32
N GLY A 89 21.49 -0.32 15.32
CA GLY A 89 20.45 0.13 16.25
C GLY A 89 19.30 0.85 15.54
N GLU A 90 19.61 1.73 14.58
CA GLU A 90 18.61 2.42 13.76
C GLU A 90 17.86 1.45 12.86
N VAL A 91 18.58 0.54 12.19
CA VAL A 91 17.95 -0.49 11.35
C VAL A 91 17.01 -1.36 12.18
N ASP A 92 17.45 -1.84 13.35
CA ASP A 92 16.63 -2.62 14.28
C ASP A 92 15.40 -1.84 14.75
N GLU A 93 15.54 -0.56 15.08
CA GLU A 93 14.42 0.28 15.52
C GLU A 93 13.35 0.39 14.44
N TYR A 94 13.75 0.75 13.22
CA TYR A 94 12.84 0.83 12.07
C TYR A 94 12.17 -0.51 11.81
N LEU A 95 12.95 -1.59 11.74
CA LEU A 95 12.44 -2.91 11.43
C LEU A 95 11.47 -3.43 12.49
N ASN A 96 11.73 -3.16 13.77
CA ASN A 96 10.80 -3.49 14.86
C ASN A 96 9.54 -2.64 14.81
N LYS A 97 9.65 -1.34 14.52
CA LYS A 97 8.51 -0.43 14.35
C LYS A 97 7.59 -0.89 13.23
N VAL A 98 8.14 -1.27 12.08
CA VAL A 98 7.37 -1.57 10.87
C VAL A 98 6.91 -3.02 10.82
N PHE A 99 7.75 -3.98 11.19
CA PHE A 99 7.48 -5.42 10.98
C PHE A 99 7.29 -6.21 12.29
N LYS A 100 7.68 -5.65 13.43
CA LYS A 100 7.56 -6.25 14.77
C LYS A 100 8.13 -7.67 14.86
N ARG A 101 9.36 -7.84 14.41
CA ARG A 101 10.10 -9.11 14.48
C ARG A 101 11.60 -8.84 14.56
N THR A 102 12.35 -9.84 15.01
CA THR A 102 13.80 -9.80 15.05
C THR A 102 14.38 -10.19 13.70
N PHE A 103 15.50 -9.57 13.32
CA PHE A 103 16.18 -9.79 12.06
C PHE A 103 17.61 -10.25 12.29
N LYS A 104 18.15 -10.99 11.32
CA LYS A 104 19.56 -11.31 11.26
C LYS A 104 20.15 -10.49 10.12
N HIS A 105 21.08 -9.62 10.45
CA HIS A 105 21.75 -8.77 9.47
C HIS A 105 22.88 -9.50 8.75
N THR A 106 23.06 -9.14 7.50
CA THR A 106 24.14 -9.60 6.63
C THR A 106 24.60 -8.45 5.74
N ASP A 107 25.67 -8.68 5.00
CA ASP A 107 26.03 -7.79 3.90
C ASP A 107 24.84 -7.63 2.95
N ILE A 108 24.66 -6.41 2.47
CA ILE A 108 23.61 -6.07 1.50
C ILE A 108 24.27 -6.07 0.14
N LEU A 109 23.82 -6.99 -0.70
CA LEU A 109 24.25 -7.06 -2.09
C LEU A 109 23.48 -6.07 -2.96
N CYS A 110 24.15 -5.61 -4.00
CA CYS A 110 23.50 -4.94 -5.09
C CYS A 110 22.63 -5.92 -5.86
N ARG A 111 21.51 -5.41 -6.40
CA ARG A 111 20.56 -6.23 -7.15
C ARG A 111 21.02 -6.47 -8.60
N VAL A 112 21.91 -5.61 -9.11
CA VAL A 112 22.29 -5.60 -10.54
C VAL A 112 23.40 -6.61 -10.82
N ASP A 113 24.42 -6.65 -9.96
CA ASP A 113 25.65 -7.41 -10.18
C ASP A 113 26.06 -8.31 -8.99
N ASP A 114 25.22 -8.39 -7.96
CA ASP A 114 25.47 -9.16 -6.73
C ASP A 114 26.74 -8.72 -5.95
N GLU A 115 27.31 -7.55 -6.24
CA GLU A 115 28.45 -6.98 -5.48
C GLU A 115 28.00 -6.44 -4.11
N VAL A 116 28.90 -6.39 -3.14
CA VAL A 116 28.56 -5.84 -1.80
C VAL A 116 28.34 -4.33 -1.92
N LEU A 117 27.11 -3.89 -1.66
CA LEU A 117 26.72 -2.48 -1.63
C LEU A 117 26.93 -1.88 -0.23
N TYR A 118 26.49 -2.59 0.80
CA TYR A 118 26.79 -2.25 2.20
C TYR A 118 27.39 -3.46 2.90
N LYS A 119 28.51 -3.25 3.57
CA LYS A 119 29.13 -4.25 4.43
C LYS A 119 28.62 -4.09 5.86
N PHE A 120 28.21 -5.18 6.47
CA PHE A 120 27.81 -5.19 7.87
C PHE A 120 28.99 -5.63 8.75
N ASP A 121 29.48 -4.74 9.63
CA ASP A 121 30.64 -5.00 10.48
C ASP A 121 30.28 -5.61 11.86
N GLY A 122 28.99 -5.81 12.12
CA GLY A 122 28.44 -6.25 13.41
C GLY A 122 27.71 -5.14 14.18
N GLU A 123 28.07 -3.88 13.94
CA GLU A 123 27.50 -2.70 14.61
C GLU A 123 26.92 -1.69 13.61
N ASN A 124 27.45 -1.63 12.39
CA ASN A 124 27.05 -0.68 11.36
C ASN A 124 26.99 -1.33 9.98
N PHE A 125 26.15 -0.76 9.13
CA PHE A 125 26.17 -0.94 7.69
C PHE A 125 26.99 0.19 7.09
N ILE A 126 28.11 -0.15 6.45
CA ILE A 126 29.05 0.80 5.85
C ILE A 126 28.95 0.70 4.34
N TYR A 127 28.75 1.82 3.67
CA TYR A 127 28.70 1.87 2.21
C TYR A 127 30.04 1.42 1.62
N ASN A 128 29.98 0.52 0.63
CA ASN A 128 31.17 0.08 -0.08
C ASN A 128 31.48 1.07 -1.21
N GLU A 129 32.46 1.96 -1.03
CA GLU A 129 32.83 2.96 -2.04
C GLU A 129 33.35 2.36 -3.36
N ASP A 130 33.84 1.12 -3.33
CA ASP A 130 34.30 0.39 -4.50
C ASP A 130 33.13 -0.27 -5.28
N HIS A 131 31.88 -0.12 -4.80
CA HIS A 131 30.70 -0.57 -5.53
C HIS A 131 30.59 0.20 -6.85
N PRO A 132 30.60 -0.48 -8.01
CA PRO A 132 30.47 0.20 -9.30
C PRO A 132 29.12 0.92 -9.32
N GLY A 133 29.15 2.25 -9.42
CA GLY A 133 27.92 3.02 -9.61
C GLY A 133 27.16 2.42 -10.78
N HIS A 134 25.92 2.01 -10.53
CA HIS A 134 25.04 1.64 -11.62
C HIS A 134 24.39 2.92 -12.11
N ASP A 135 24.41 3.14 -13.42
CA ASP A 135 23.56 4.11 -14.12
C ASP A 135 22.10 3.61 -14.07
N GLY A 136 21.64 3.25 -12.88
CA GLY A 136 20.39 2.55 -12.64
C GLY A 136 19.23 3.50 -12.80
N ASP A 137 18.63 3.43 -13.98
CA ASP A 137 17.35 3.94 -14.46
C ASP A 137 16.11 3.63 -13.58
N ASN A 138 16.27 3.51 -12.27
CA ASN A 138 15.18 3.17 -11.37
C ASN A 138 14.19 4.32 -11.28
N ALA A 139 12.95 4.05 -11.65
CA ALA A 139 11.88 5.03 -11.56
C ALA A 139 11.45 5.22 -10.10
N THR A 140 11.23 6.47 -9.74
CA THR A 140 10.74 6.84 -8.42
C THR A 140 9.22 6.78 -8.43
N SER A 141 8.63 6.21 -7.38
CA SER A 141 7.18 6.25 -7.15
C SER A 141 6.76 7.72 -7.01
N ILE A 142 5.93 8.20 -7.93
CA ILE A 142 5.43 9.58 -7.89
C ILE A 142 4.04 9.66 -7.28
N TYR A 143 3.28 8.55 -7.30
CA TYR A 143 1.93 8.50 -6.77
C TYR A 143 1.46 7.08 -6.47
N SER A 144 0.60 6.99 -5.44
CA SER A 144 -0.11 5.77 -5.07
C SER A 144 -1.60 6.05 -4.89
N LYS A 145 -2.43 5.05 -5.20
CA LYS A 145 -3.88 5.11 -5.00
C LYS A 145 -4.40 3.78 -4.49
N VAL A 146 -5.35 3.84 -3.56
CA VAL A 146 -5.99 2.64 -3.02
C VAL A 146 -6.81 1.97 -4.13
N TYR A 147 -6.46 0.72 -4.45
CA TYR A 147 -7.24 -0.15 -5.33
C TYR A 147 -8.33 -0.88 -4.56
N SER A 148 -7.95 -1.46 -3.42
CA SER A 148 -8.90 -2.13 -2.55
C SER A 148 -8.36 -2.23 -1.13
N ILE A 149 -9.27 -2.25 -0.15
CA ILE A 149 -9.00 -2.60 1.23
C ILE A 149 -9.96 -3.71 1.64
N SER A 150 -9.47 -4.69 2.38
CA SER A 150 -10.33 -5.71 2.97
C SER A 150 -9.80 -6.15 4.33
N GLN A 151 -10.68 -6.66 5.19
CA GLN A 151 -10.30 -7.25 6.46
C GLN A 151 -10.55 -8.75 6.41
N ILE A 152 -9.52 -9.54 6.74
CA ILE A 152 -9.58 -11.00 6.80
C ILE A 152 -9.15 -11.41 8.20
N GLY A 153 -10.12 -11.69 9.07
CA GLY A 153 -9.87 -11.92 10.49
C GLY A 153 -9.30 -10.67 11.17
N ASP A 154 -8.10 -10.79 11.72
CA ASP A 154 -7.35 -9.73 12.41
C ASP A 154 -6.41 -8.93 11.47
N LYS A 155 -6.42 -9.24 10.17
CA LYS A 155 -5.52 -8.64 9.19
C LYS A 155 -6.24 -7.71 8.23
N TYR A 156 -5.56 -6.64 7.85
CA TYR A 156 -5.97 -5.71 6.82
C TYR A 156 -5.14 -5.95 5.56
N VAL A 157 -5.80 -6.15 4.44
CA VAL A 157 -5.17 -6.35 3.13
C VAL A 157 -5.42 -5.12 2.29
N LEU A 158 -4.38 -4.30 2.17
CA LEU A 158 -4.36 -3.10 1.33
C LEU A 158 -3.73 -3.44 -0.02
N VAL A 159 -4.41 -3.09 -1.10
CA VAL A 159 -3.86 -3.16 -2.46
C VAL A 159 -3.77 -1.74 -2.98
N LEU A 160 -2.58 -1.35 -3.41
CA LEU A 160 -2.31 -0.05 -4.01
C LEU A 160 -1.99 -0.23 -5.49
N ASN A 161 -2.49 0.67 -6.32
CA ASN A 161 -1.82 0.99 -7.58
C ASN A 161 -0.76 2.05 -7.31
N LYS A 162 0.36 1.95 -8.03
CA LYS A 162 1.41 2.96 -8.01
C LYS A 162 1.84 3.28 -9.42
N ILE A 163 2.28 4.50 -9.63
CA ILE A 163 2.93 4.91 -10.86
C ILE A 163 4.32 5.44 -10.55
N TYR A 164 5.25 5.14 -11.44
CA TYR A 164 6.64 5.54 -11.30
C TYR A 164 7.06 6.33 -12.53
N TYR A 165 8.00 7.25 -12.30
CA TYR A 165 8.62 8.05 -13.34
C TYR A 165 10.13 8.11 -13.12
N SER A 166 10.88 7.90 -14.21
CA SER A 166 12.31 8.14 -14.28
C SER A 166 12.58 9.13 -15.40
N PRO A 167 13.06 10.35 -15.09
CA PRO A 167 13.41 11.35 -16.09
C PRO A 167 14.57 10.93 -17.01
N LEU A 168 15.40 9.98 -16.56
CA LEU A 168 16.60 9.55 -17.30
C LEU A 168 16.31 8.43 -18.31
N SER A 169 15.21 7.70 -18.15
CA SER A 169 15.08 6.35 -18.68
C SER A 169 13.91 6.13 -19.64
N SER A 170 12.95 7.06 -19.74
CA SER A 170 11.74 6.73 -20.49
C SER A 170 10.84 7.93 -20.81
N ASP A 171 10.44 7.99 -22.08
CA ASP A 171 9.34 8.79 -22.65
C ASP A 171 7.94 8.34 -22.16
N TYR A 172 7.84 7.62 -21.03
CA TYR A 172 6.59 6.99 -20.58
C TYR A 172 6.50 6.74 -19.07
N ILE A 173 5.27 6.69 -18.55
CA ILE A 173 4.93 6.36 -17.17
C ILE A 173 4.73 4.86 -17.02
N THR A 174 5.22 4.27 -15.93
CA THR A 174 5.18 2.82 -15.65
C THR A 174 4.44 2.50 -14.36
N THR A 175 4.08 1.23 -14.18
CA THR A 175 3.51 0.67 -12.94
C THR A 175 4.52 -0.12 -12.11
N ASP A 176 5.78 -0.21 -12.52
CA ASP A 176 6.87 -0.84 -11.76
C ASP A 176 8.16 -0.03 -11.79
N PRO A 177 8.96 -0.06 -10.71
CA PRO A 177 10.16 0.77 -10.58
C PRO A 177 11.30 0.39 -11.54
N GLN A 178 11.16 -0.72 -12.27
CA GLN A 178 12.13 -1.18 -13.27
C GLN A 178 11.70 -0.86 -14.72
N ASN A 179 10.66 -0.04 -14.89
CA ASN A 179 10.16 0.43 -16.20
C ASN A 179 9.65 -0.67 -17.15
N ASN A 180 9.31 -1.87 -16.64
CA ASN A 180 8.87 -2.99 -17.48
C ASN A 180 7.41 -2.90 -17.95
N ASN A 181 6.55 -2.21 -17.20
CA ASN A 181 5.10 -2.20 -17.37
C ASN A 181 4.60 -0.78 -17.66
N LYS A 182 4.83 -0.38 -18.90
CA LYS A 182 4.34 0.88 -19.46
C LYS A 182 2.83 1.04 -19.28
N LEU A 183 2.44 2.23 -18.84
CA LEU A 183 1.06 2.61 -18.59
C LEU A 183 0.53 3.58 -19.66
N PHE A 184 1.25 4.67 -19.92
CA PHE A 184 1.00 5.66 -20.98
C PHE A 184 2.26 6.48 -21.30
N GLU A 185 2.30 7.13 -22.46
CA GLU A 185 3.42 7.99 -22.91
C GLU A 185 3.46 9.30 -22.11
N ASP A 186 4.66 9.81 -21.79
CA ASP A 186 4.83 11.16 -21.23
C ASP A 186 4.58 12.25 -22.29
N SER A 187 4.76 11.91 -23.58
CA SER A 187 4.57 12.83 -24.70
C SER A 187 3.13 13.33 -24.82
N LEU A 188 2.18 12.74 -24.08
CA LEU A 188 0.83 13.25 -23.91
C LEU A 188 0.80 14.64 -23.25
N PHE A 189 1.83 14.97 -22.47
CA PHE A 189 1.94 16.19 -21.67
C PHE A 189 3.00 17.16 -22.22
N GLY A 190 3.91 16.69 -23.08
CA GLY A 190 5.04 17.45 -23.62
C GLY A 190 6.29 17.41 -22.72
N ASP A 191 7.38 17.98 -23.21
CA ASP A 191 8.75 17.83 -22.65
C ASP A 191 8.94 18.40 -21.21
N GLU A 192 7.95 19.11 -20.66
CA GLU A 192 8.02 19.78 -19.34
C GLU A 192 6.89 19.39 -18.39
N ALA A 193 6.29 18.21 -18.58
CA ALA A 193 5.21 17.73 -17.72
C ALA A 193 5.63 17.66 -16.25
N SER A 194 4.90 18.35 -15.39
CA SER A 194 5.12 18.25 -13.95
C SER A 194 4.56 16.91 -13.42
N ASN A 195 5.14 16.40 -12.32
CA ASN A 195 4.57 15.24 -11.64
C ASN A 195 3.10 15.48 -11.25
N GLU A 196 2.71 16.71 -10.91
CA GLU A 196 1.33 17.05 -10.55
C GLU A 196 0.37 16.81 -11.73
N GLU A 197 0.71 17.26 -12.93
CA GLU A 197 -0.10 17.04 -14.14
C GLU A 197 -0.25 15.54 -14.49
N ILE A 198 0.83 14.77 -14.36
CA ILE A 198 0.81 13.32 -14.59
C ILE A 198 -0.12 12.62 -13.57
N ILE A 199 -0.05 13.05 -12.32
CA ILE A 199 -0.85 12.49 -11.21
C ILE A 199 -2.33 12.82 -11.39
N ASP A 200 -2.64 14.06 -11.75
CA ASP A 200 -4.01 14.52 -12.00
C ASP A 200 -4.62 13.73 -13.15
N TYR A 201 -3.90 13.60 -14.27
CA TYR A 201 -4.37 12.81 -15.42
C TYR A 201 -4.62 11.35 -15.05
N TYR A 202 -3.68 10.70 -14.36
CA TYR A 202 -3.87 9.33 -13.89
C TYR A 202 -5.08 9.21 -12.95
N SER A 203 -5.29 10.20 -12.09
CA SER A 203 -6.39 10.23 -11.12
C SER A 203 -7.76 10.37 -11.80
N GLU A 204 -7.85 11.23 -12.82
CA GLU A 204 -9.05 11.45 -13.64
C GLU A 204 -9.41 10.21 -14.47
N HIS A 205 -8.41 9.50 -14.99
CA HIS A 205 -8.58 8.32 -15.83
C HIS A 205 -8.36 7.00 -15.07
N TYR A 206 -8.49 7.04 -13.74
CA TYR A 206 -8.13 5.90 -12.89
C TYR A 206 -8.88 4.62 -13.26
N ASP A 207 -10.16 4.71 -13.63
CA ASP A 207 -10.95 3.53 -14.01
C ASP A 207 -10.41 2.83 -15.27
N GLU A 208 -9.75 3.56 -16.17
CA GLU A 208 -9.11 3.01 -17.37
C GLU A 208 -7.77 2.33 -17.03
N PHE A 209 -7.07 2.82 -16.01
CA PHE A 209 -5.72 2.41 -15.68
C PHE A 209 -5.62 1.40 -14.53
N LYS A 210 -6.57 1.37 -13.59
CA LYS A 210 -6.49 0.60 -12.33
C LYS A 210 -6.23 -0.90 -12.52
N ASN A 211 -6.60 -1.46 -13.66
CA ASN A 211 -6.42 -2.88 -13.99
C ASN A 211 -5.20 -3.17 -14.91
N LYS A 212 -4.43 -2.14 -15.30
CA LYS A 212 -3.22 -2.30 -16.12
C LYS A 212 -1.99 -2.42 -15.22
N GLY A 213 -1.09 -3.33 -15.57
CA GLY A 213 0.19 -3.51 -14.88
C GLY A 213 0.08 -4.05 -13.45
N ASN A 214 1.14 -3.79 -12.67
CA ASN A 214 1.34 -4.32 -11.34
C ASN A 214 0.45 -3.63 -10.29
N LYS A 215 0.04 -4.38 -9.27
CA LYS A 215 -0.52 -3.85 -8.03
C LYS A 215 0.30 -4.33 -6.84
N TYR A 216 0.25 -3.56 -5.77
CA TYR A 216 1.11 -3.75 -4.61
C TYR A 216 0.25 -4.12 -3.42
N LYS A 217 0.32 -5.39 -3.02
CA LYS A 217 -0.48 -5.95 -1.94
C LYS A 217 0.32 -5.95 -0.65
N TYR A 218 -0.20 -5.25 0.35
CA TYR A 218 0.31 -5.19 1.71
C TYR A 218 -0.67 -5.87 2.66
N THR A 219 -0.16 -6.73 3.54
CA THR A 219 -0.96 -7.35 4.59
C THR A 219 -0.48 -6.86 5.95
N PHE A 220 -1.31 -6.07 6.61
CA PHE A 220 -1.05 -5.51 7.92
C PHE A 220 -1.76 -6.28 9.02
N GLU A 221 -1.15 -6.31 10.20
CA GLU A 221 -1.76 -6.75 11.44
C GLU A 221 -1.80 -5.55 12.41
N LYS A 222 -2.93 -5.38 13.10
CA LYS A 222 -3.08 -4.33 14.11
C LYS A 222 -2.86 -4.91 15.50
N SER A 223 -1.96 -4.32 16.28
CA SER A 223 -1.78 -4.67 17.69
C SER A 223 -1.89 -3.42 18.54
N ARG A 224 -2.96 -3.35 19.36
CA ARG A 224 -3.35 -2.15 20.12
C ARG A 224 -3.54 -0.98 19.16
N ASP A 225 -2.65 0.02 19.22
CA ASP A 225 -2.77 1.30 18.53
C ASP A 225 -1.80 1.43 17.36
N SER A 226 -1.19 0.34 16.90
CA SER A 226 -0.21 0.38 15.82
C SER A 226 -0.39 -0.75 14.82
N PHE A 227 -0.13 -0.43 13.55
CA PHE A 227 -0.07 -1.37 12.44
C PHE A 227 1.35 -1.86 12.22
N TYR A 228 1.46 -3.11 11.77
CA TYR A 228 2.73 -3.74 11.41
C TYR A 228 2.56 -4.52 10.12
N LEU A 229 3.52 -4.41 9.21
CA LEU A 229 3.51 -5.13 7.93
C LEU A 229 3.95 -6.58 8.15
N LYS A 230 3.09 -7.52 7.73
CA LYS A 230 3.36 -8.96 7.84
C LYS A 230 3.79 -9.59 6.53
N ASP A 231 3.22 -9.15 5.43
CA ASP A 231 3.43 -9.71 4.12
C ASP A 231 3.29 -8.64 3.04
N TYR A 232 4.07 -8.81 1.98
CA TYR A 232 4.09 -7.91 0.83
C TYR A 232 4.26 -8.73 -0.45
N LYS A 233 3.49 -8.38 -1.48
CA LYS A 233 3.56 -9.05 -2.77
C LYS A 233 3.15 -8.11 -3.91
N VAL A 234 3.87 -8.20 -5.03
CA VAL A 234 3.44 -7.65 -6.33
C VAL A 234 2.47 -8.63 -7.01
N ILE A 235 1.31 -8.15 -7.43
CA ILE A 235 0.23 -8.94 -8.07
C ILE A 235 -0.21 -8.36 -9.40
#